data_AF-A0A166M9J0-F1
#
_entry.id   AF-A0A166M9J0-F1
#
_cell.length_a   1.000
_cell.length_b   1.000
_cell.length_c   1.000
_cell.angle_alpha   90.00
_cell.angle_beta   90.00
_cell.angle_gamma   90.00
#
_symmetry.space_group_name_H-M   'P 1'
#
loop_
_entity.id
_entity.type
_entity.pdbx_description
1 polymer ?
#
loop_
_entity_poly.entity_id
_entity_poly.type
_entity_poly.pdbx_seq_one_letter_code
_entity_poly.pdbx_strand_id
1 'polypeptide(L)'
;MLGLLAVLFCVPAVVPELYPQLPLDLPSSPPKRVAIVGMGAGGISSLKALAALPEQMRAGWEIVAFEKREAVGGLWIPQDDPPAPPAIPETPLYPLLRSNGPHPALTIPHWPLRPNTPLLAPR
;
A
#
# COMPACT_ATOMS: atom_id res chain seq x y z
N MET A 1 -25.80 -2.63 37.35
CA MET A 1 -25.40 -3.59 36.29
C MET A 1 -25.17 -2.82 35.01
N LEU A 2 -24.12 -3.23 34.29
CA LEU A 2 -23.62 -2.81 32.97
C LEU A 2 -24.71 -2.32 31.98
N GLY A 3 -24.45 -1.44 31.01
CA GLY A 3 -23.17 -0.93 30.52
C GLY A 3 -23.36 0.13 29.44
N LEU A 4 -22.33 0.95 29.25
CA LEU A 4 -22.25 2.00 28.25
C LEU A 4 -20.88 1.86 27.57
N LEU A 5 -20.85 1.61 26.27
CA LEU A 5 -19.67 1.81 25.42
C LEU A 5 -20.10 1.77 23.94
N ALA A 6 -20.65 2.87 23.46
CA ALA A 6 -20.57 3.22 22.06
C ALA A 6 -19.48 4.30 21.95
N VAL A 7 -18.27 3.90 21.57
CA VAL A 7 -17.20 4.85 21.21
C VAL A 7 -17.54 5.41 19.84
N LEU A 8 -18.25 6.53 19.82
CA LEU A 8 -18.42 7.34 18.62
C LEU A 8 -17.16 8.21 18.49
N PHE A 9 -16.24 7.81 17.61
CA PHE A 9 -15.16 8.70 17.15
C PHE A 9 -15.80 9.83 16.34
N CYS A 10 -16.17 10.91 17.02
CA CYS A 10 -16.47 12.19 16.38
C CYS A 10 -15.13 12.84 16.04
N VAL A 11 -14.67 12.71 14.79
CA VAL A 11 -13.70 13.67 14.25
C VAL A 11 -14.49 14.97 14.10
N PRO A 12 -14.20 16.04 14.86
CA PRO A 12 -14.93 17.27 14.65
C PRO A 12 -14.55 17.77 13.25
N ALA A 13 -15.55 17.94 12.40
CA ALA A 13 -15.43 18.79 11.24
C ALA A 13 -14.91 20.15 11.74
N VAL A 14 -13.69 20.48 11.32
CA VAL A 14 -13.05 21.75 11.65
C VAL A 14 -13.88 22.86 11.02
N VAL A 15 -14.66 23.56 11.85
CA VAL A 15 -15.38 24.76 11.45
C VAL A 15 -14.35 25.89 11.30
N PRO A 16 -14.10 26.42 10.09
CA PRO A 16 -12.96 27.32 9.85
C PRO A 16 -13.12 28.75 10.42
N GLU A 17 -14.30 29.13 10.93
CA GLU A 17 -14.61 30.54 11.24
C GLU A 17 -14.28 31.02 12.67
N LEU A 18 -13.93 30.13 13.61
CA LEU A 18 -13.82 30.49 15.03
C LEU A 18 -12.40 30.60 15.61
N TYR A 19 -11.36 30.48 14.79
CA TYR A 19 -9.98 30.66 15.27
C TYR A 19 -9.30 31.81 14.50
N PRO A 20 -9.04 32.98 15.15
CA PRO A 20 -8.07 33.91 14.60
C PRO A 20 -6.74 33.15 14.48
N GLN A 21 -6.10 33.27 13.31
CA GLN A 21 -4.90 32.54 12.89
C GLN A 21 -3.81 32.61 13.96
N LEU A 22 -3.81 31.68 14.90
CA LEU A 22 -2.72 31.48 15.84
C LEU A 22 -1.55 30.98 14.99
N PRO A 23 -0.36 31.59 15.04
CA PRO A 23 0.80 31.02 14.38
C PRO A 23 1.00 29.61 14.93
N LEU A 24 0.68 28.59 14.14
CA LEU A 24 1.01 27.20 14.43
C LEU A 24 2.50 27.04 14.16
N ASP A 25 3.34 27.68 14.98
CA ASP A 25 4.69 27.21 15.25
C ASP A 25 4.56 25.93 16.08
N LEU A 26 3.99 24.89 15.45
CA LEU A 26 4.13 23.54 15.93
C LEU A 26 5.63 23.25 15.86
N PRO A 27 6.27 22.81 16.96
CA PRO A 27 7.65 22.38 16.89
C PRO A 27 7.76 21.37 15.75
N SER A 28 8.69 21.60 14.81
CA SER A 28 8.89 20.71 13.67
C SER A 28 8.98 19.29 14.21
N SER A 29 7.98 18.46 13.93
CA SER A 29 7.98 17.09 14.45
C SER A 29 9.29 16.44 14.03
N PRO A 30 9.99 15.70 14.92
CA PRO A 30 11.27 15.13 14.60
C PRO A 30 11.17 14.29 13.31
N PRO A 31 12.23 14.28 12.48
CA PRO A 31 12.20 13.59 11.20
C PRO A 31 11.82 12.12 11.42
N LYS A 32 10.85 11.63 10.63
CA LYS A 32 10.37 10.25 10.74
C LYS A 32 11.03 9.39 9.68
N ARG A 33 11.48 8.19 10.06
CA ARG A 33 12.05 7.21 9.12
C ARG A 33 11.09 6.05 8.97
N VAL A 34 10.71 5.73 7.73
CA VAL A 34 9.80 4.64 7.39
C VAL A 34 10.54 3.66 6.49
N ALA A 35 10.69 2.42 6.97
CA ALA A 35 11.18 1.31 6.16
C ALA A 35 10.01 0.46 5.68
N ILE A 36 9.90 0.28 4.36
CA ILE A 36 8.96 -0.65 3.72
C ILE A 36 9.77 -1.89 3.31
N VAL A 37 9.44 -3.05 3.86
CA VAL A 37 10.15 -4.30 3.58
C VAL A 37 9.30 -5.19 2.67
N GLY A 38 9.80 -5.46 1.47
CA GLY A 38 9.14 -6.17 0.40
C GLY A 38 8.38 -5.23 -0.53
N MET A 39 8.61 -5.35 -1.84
CA MET A 39 7.97 -4.56 -2.91
C MET A 39 7.05 -5.44 -3.78
N GLY A 40 6.26 -6.29 -3.11
CA GLY A 40 5.05 -6.89 -3.69
C GLY A 40 3.87 -5.90 -3.72
N ALA A 41 2.68 -6.40 -4.01
CA ALA A 41 1.46 -5.58 -4.08
C ALA A 41 1.22 -4.75 -2.79
N GLY A 42 1.48 -5.33 -1.62
CA GLY A 42 1.39 -4.65 -0.32
C GLY A 42 2.37 -3.48 -0.18
N GLY A 43 3.67 -3.72 -0.39
CA GLY A 43 4.70 -2.67 -0.26
C GLY A 43 4.53 -1.53 -1.25
N ILE A 44 4.19 -1.84 -2.51
CA ILE A 44 3.88 -0.83 -3.53
C ILE A 44 2.65 0.00 -3.11
N SER A 45 1.61 -0.64 -2.54
CA SER A 45 0.41 0.04 -2.06
C SER A 45 0.71 0.94 -0.86
N SER A 46 1.55 0.47 0.08
CA SER A 46 2.02 1.28 1.21
C SER A 46 2.82 2.49 0.75
N LEU A 47 3.75 2.31 -0.19
CA LEU A 47 4.53 3.41 -0.75
C LEU A 47 3.62 4.43 -1.44
N LYS A 48 2.65 3.98 -2.25
CA LYS A 48 1.66 4.85 -2.89
C LYS A 48 0.83 5.61 -1.87
N ALA A 49 0.34 4.95 -0.83
CA ALA A 49 -0.48 5.58 0.21
C ALA A 49 0.30 6.67 0.95
N LEU A 50 1.56 6.40 1.29
CA LEU A 50 2.44 7.39 1.90
C LEU A 50 2.72 8.55 0.94
N ALA A 51 3.08 8.27 -0.31
CA ALA A 51 3.34 9.30 -1.32
C ALA A 51 2.12 10.20 -1.58
N ALA A 52 0.91 9.66 -1.44
CA ALA A 52 -0.35 10.41 -1.58
C ALA A 52 -0.69 11.32 -0.39
N LEU A 53 0.03 11.24 0.74
CA LEU A 53 -0.18 12.16 1.85
C LEU A 53 0.18 13.60 1.46
N PRO A 54 -0.51 14.62 2.02
CA PRO A 54 -0.13 16.02 1.86
C PRO A 54 1.34 16.26 2.20
N GLU A 55 2.00 17.13 1.44
CA GLU A 55 3.43 17.40 1.61
C GLU A 55 3.76 17.88 3.03
N GLN A 56 2.90 18.70 3.63
CA GLN A 56 3.04 19.21 5.00
C GLN A 56 3.07 18.07 6.02
N MET A 57 2.33 16.98 5.77
CA MET A 57 2.31 15.81 6.65
C MET A 57 3.56 14.94 6.54
N ARG A 58 4.18 14.92 5.34
CA ARG A 58 5.41 14.17 5.06
C ARG A 58 6.67 15.00 5.19
N ALA A 59 6.57 16.28 5.53
CA ALA A 59 7.73 17.13 5.72
C ALA A 59 8.70 16.50 6.73
N GLY A 60 9.96 16.31 6.32
CA GLY A 60 10.99 15.66 7.14
C GLY A 60 10.89 14.14 7.25
N TRP A 61 10.03 13.47 6.47
CA TRP A 61 9.98 12.01 6.44
C TRP A 61 10.98 11.44 5.43
N GLU A 62 11.69 10.39 5.84
CA GLU A 62 12.55 9.58 4.99
C GLU A 62 11.87 8.22 4.78
N ILE A 63 11.46 7.94 3.55
CA ILE A 63 10.75 6.70 3.20
C ILE A 63 11.68 5.87 2.32
N VAL A 64 12.06 4.69 2.80
CA VAL A 64 12.96 3.77 2.10
C VAL A 64 12.28 2.43 1.91
N ALA A 65 12.30 1.92 0.68
CA ALA A 65 11.78 0.61 0.32
C ALA A 65 12.92 -0.38 0.08
N PHE A 66 12.78 -1.58 0.62
CA PHE A 66 13.73 -2.67 0.49
C PHE A 66 13.04 -3.85 -0.20
N GLU A 67 13.67 -4.38 -1.25
CA GLU A 67 13.25 -5.60 -1.93
C GLU A 67 14.47 -6.50 -2.08
N LYS A 68 14.29 -7.80 -1.82
CA LYS A 68 15.36 -8.78 -1.94
C LYS A 68 15.57 -9.17 -3.41
N ARG A 69 14.49 -9.25 -4.19
CA ARG A 69 14.51 -9.61 -5.61
C ARG A 69 15.01 -8.43 -6.45
N GLU A 70 15.48 -8.73 -7.65
CA GLU A 70 15.96 -7.69 -8.58
C GLU A 70 14.82 -6.84 -9.18
N ALA A 71 13.58 -7.31 -9.06
CA ALA A 71 12.40 -6.65 -9.59
C ALA A 71 11.29 -6.51 -8.54
N VAL A 72 10.46 -5.48 -8.72
CA VAL A 72 9.24 -5.25 -7.93
C VAL A 72 8.07 -6.06 -8.50
N GLY A 73 7.11 -6.41 -7.65
CA GLY A 73 5.96 -7.26 -8.00
C GLY A 73 5.78 -8.45 -7.06
N GLY A 74 6.82 -8.78 -6.29
CA GLY A 74 6.77 -9.82 -5.25
C GLY A 74 6.35 -11.18 -5.82
N LEU A 75 5.21 -11.69 -5.36
CA LEU A 75 4.60 -12.93 -5.85
C LEU A 75 4.42 -12.95 -7.37
N TRP A 76 4.06 -11.80 -7.97
CA TRP A 76 3.60 -11.71 -9.34
C TRP A 76 4.73 -11.69 -10.39
N ILE A 77 5.98 -11.89 -9.96
CA ILE A 77 7.12 -12.05 -10.87
C ILE A 77 7.26 -13.54 -11.17
N PRO A 78 7.00 -13.98 -12.42
CA PRO A 78 7.09 -15.38 -12.79
C PRO A 78 8.54 -15.88 -12.79
N GLN A 79 8.72 -17.18 -12.59
CA GLN A 79 9.97 -17.88 -12.79
C GLN A 79 9.79 -18.83 -13.99
N ASP A 80 10.63 -18.65 -15.02
CA ASP A 80 10.50 -19.40 -16.28
C ASP A 80 10.99 -20.85 -16.15
N ASP A 81 12.04 -21.07 -15.35
CA ASP A 81 12.61 -22.39 -15.07
C ASP A 81 12.66 -22.64 -13.56
N PRO A 82 11.55 -23.11 -12.95
CA PRO A 82 11.51 -23.44 -11.53
C PRO A 82 12.36 -24.69 -11.25
N PRO A 83 13.16 -24.69 -10.17
CA PRO A 83 13.99 -25.84 -9.85
C PRO A 83 13.13 -27.07 -9.52
N ALA A 84 13.65 -28.25 -9.83
CA ALA A 84 13.03 -29.51 -9.43
C ALA A 84 13.11 -29.71 -7.90
N PRO A 85 12.14 -30.42 -7.29
CA PRO A 85 12.21 -30.80 -5.89
C PRO A 85 13.53 -31.53 -5.55
N PRO A 86 14.15 -31.27 -4.38
CA PRO A 86 13.59 -30.58 -3.21
C PRO A 86 13.81 -29.05 -3.18
N ALA A 87 14.43 -28.47 -4.21
CA ALA A 87 14.68 -27.04 -4.24
C ALA A 87 13.36 -26.25 -4.43
N ILE A 88 13.23 -25.14 -3.71
CA ILE A 88 12.00 -24.34 -3.67
C ILE A 88 12.13 -23.21 -4.71
N PRO A 89 11.13 -23.02 -5.59
CA PRO A 89 11.12 -21.89 -6.52
C PRO A 89 11.00 -20.56 -5.78
N GLU A 90 11.45 -19.47 -6.39
CA GLU A 90 11.34 -18.13 -5.81
C GLU A 90 9.90 -17.64 -5.74
N THR A 91 9.05 -18.15 -6.61
CA THR A 91 7.62 -17.83 -6.68
C THR A 91 6.78 -19.11 -6.74
N PRO A 92 5.63 -19.17 -6.07
CA PRO A 92 4.67 -20.26 -6.21
C PRO A 92 3.81 -20.15 -7.49
N LEU A 93 4.07 -19.18 -8.39
CA LEU A 93 3.33 -19.05 -9.64
C LEU A 93 3.55 -20.24 -10.58
N TYR A 94 2.47 -20.94 -10.91
CA TYR A 94 2.46 -22.04 -11.89
C TYR A 94 1.98 -21.57 -13.29
N PRO A 95 2.30 -22.30 -14.39
CA PRO A 95 2.07 -21.83 -15.75
C PRO A 95 0.62 -21.50 -16.10
N LEU A 96 -0.35 -22.24 -15.54
CA LEU A 96 -1.78 -22.06 -15.83
C LEU A 96 -2.52 -21.23 -14.78
N LEU A 97 -1.78 -20.50 -13.92
CA LEU A 97 -2.40 -19.64 -12.92
C LEU A 97 -3.22 -18.54 -13.60
N ARG A 98 -4.41 -18.29 -13.05
CA ARG A 98 -5.28 -17.15 -13.36
C ARG A 98 -5.75 -16.54 -12.05
N SER A 99 -6.11 -15.26 -12.06
CA SER A 99 -6.72 -14.66 -10.87
C SER A 99 -8.03 -15.38 -10.54
N ASN A 100 -8.28 -15.60 -9.25
CA ASN A 100 -9.53 -16.18 -8.74
C ASN A 100 -10.60 -15.13 -8.45
N GLY A 101 -10.30 -13.85 -8.67
CA GLY A 101 -11.21 -12.73 -8.48
C GLY A 101 -11.22 -11.80 -9.70
N PRO A 102 -12.30 -11.02 -9.88
CA PRO A 102 -12.41 -10.05 -10.96
C PRO A 102 -11.41 -8.91 -10.74
N HIS A 103 -10.68 -8.52 -11.78
CA HIS A 103 -9.62 -7.51 -11.64
C HIS A 103 -10.06 -6.17 -11.03
N PRO A 104 -11.31 -5.66 -11.21
CA PRO A 104 -11.73 -4.43 -10.53
C PRO A 104 -11.71 -4.51 -9.00
N ALA A 105 -11.82 -5.71 -8.43
CA ALA A 105 -11.72 -5.94 -6.99
C ALA A 105 -10.27 -6.22 -6.51
N LEU A 106 -9.35 -6.53 -7.42
CA LEU A 106 -7.96 -6.89 -7.12
C LEU A 106 -6.97 -5.77 -7.39
N THR A 107 -7.33 -4.78 -8.21
CA THR A 107 -6.46 -3.65 -8.55
C THR A 107 -6.31 -2.67 -7.39
N ILE A 108 -5.16 -2.02 -7.34
CA ILE A 108 -4.95 -0.88 -6.44
C ILE A 108 -5.93 0.24 -6.82
N PRO A 109 -6.62 0.88 -5.84
CA PRO A 109 -7.55 1.97 -6.13
C PRO A 109 -6.96 3.06 -7.02
N HIS A 110 -7.74 3.56 -7.98
CA HIS A 110 -7.32 4.56 -8.98
C HIS A 110 -6.22 4.09 -9.95
N TRP A 111 -5.89 2.79 -9.98
CA TRP A 111 -4.96 2.18 -10.93
C TRP A 111 -5.59 0.92 -11.54
N PRO A 112 -6.66 1.08 -12.35
CA PRO A 112 -7.33 -0.05 -13.00
C PRO A 112 -6.45 -0.67 -14.09
N LEU A 113 -6.73 -1.93 -14.43
CA LEU A 113 -6.15 -2.56 -15.63
C LEU A 113 -6.68 -1.91 -16.91
N ARG A 114 -5.99 -2.13 -18.02
CA ARG A 114 -6.35 -1.58 -19.33
C ARG A 114 -7.75 -2.05 -19.78
N PRO A 115 -8.49 -1.24 -20.55
CA PRO A 115 -9.72 -1.70 -21.19
C PRO A 115 -9.50 -3.01 -21.96
N ASN A 116 -10.53 -3.84 -22.04
CA ASN A 116 -10.50 -5.16 -22.67
C ASN A 116 -9.54 -6.18 -22.02
N THR A 117 -9.07 -5.92 -20.79
CA THR A 117 -8.44 -6.98 -19.99
C THR A 117 -9.50 -8.01 -19.60
N PRO A 118 -9.23 -9.33 -19.74
CA PRO A 118 -10.17 -10.35 -19.27
C PRO A 118 -10.52 -10.15 -17.79
N LEU A 119 -11.78 -10.40 -17.43
CA LEU A 119 -12.28 -10.19 -16.05
C LEU A 119 -11.40 -10.92 -15.02
N LEU A 120 -11.01 -12.16 -15.33
CA LEU A 120 -10.00 -12.91 -14.63
C LEU A 120 -8.69 -12.78 -15.38
N ALA A 121 -7.71 -12.10 -14.76
CA ALA A 121 -6.43 -11.84 -15.40
C ALA A 121 -5.67 -13.15 -15.66
N PRO A 122 -5.17 -13.38 -16.89
CA PRO A 122 -4.23 -14.45 -17.16
C PRO A 122 -2.87 -14.13 -16.53
N ARG A 123 -2.01 -15.16 -16.40
CA ARG A 123 -0.58 -14.97 -16.13
C ARG A 123 0.08 -14.18 -17.25
#